data_AF-A0A6P0XD55-F1
#
_entry.id   AF-A0A6P0XD55-F1
#
_cell.length_a   1.000
_cell.length_b   1.000
_cell.length_c   1.000
_cell.angle_alpha   90.00
_cell.angle_beta   90.00
_cell.angle_gamma   90.00
#
_symmetry.space_group_name_H-M   'P 1'
#
loop_
_entity.id
_entity.type
_entity.pdbx_description
1 polymer ?
#
loop_
_entity_poly.entity_id
_entity_poly.type
_entity_poly.pdbx_seq_one_letter_code
_entity_poly.pdbx_strand_id
1 'polypeptide(L)' 'SNGLMLVVGLGKTEREALSLALDDLSMAGVPMLGIVGNGDQADSYYQRYYDYEYVQSR' A
#
# COMPACT_ATOMS: atom_id res chain seq x y z
N SER A 1 -2.32 13.60 -15.72
CA SER A 1 -0.95 13.41 -15.18
C SER A 1 -0.51 12.01 -15.55
N ASN A 2 0.71 11.84 -16.06
CA ASN A 2 1.29 10.55 -16.41
C ASN A 2 2.39 10.24 -15.40
N GLY A 3 2.41 9.04 -14.83
CA GLY A 3 3.37 8.64 -13.81
C GLY A 3 3.17 7.18 -13.39
N LEU A 4 3.98 6.73 -12.44
CA LEU A 4 4.00 5.34 -11.99
C LEU A 4 3.29 5.17 -10.65
N MET A 5 2.49 4.12 -10.52
CA MET A 5 1.88 3.70 -9.26
C MET A 5 2.43 2.32 -8.88
N LEU A 6 2.98 2.20 -7.68
CA LEU A 6 3.62 0.96 -7.22
C LEU A 6 2.64 0.13 -6.38
N VAL A 7 2.44 -1.13 -6.72
CA VAL A 7 1.60 -2.05 -5.93
C VAL A 7 2.50 -2.95 -5.09
N VAL A 8 2.27 -2.99 -3.78
CA VAL A 8 3.10 -3.70 -2.80
C VAL A 8 2.26 -4.73 -2.06
N GLY A 9 2.77 -5.97 -1.95
CA GLY A 9 2.10 -7.02 -1.18
C GLY A 9 2.34 -6.84 0.33
N LEU A 10 1.31 -6.50 1.09
CA LEU A 10 1.44 -6.38 2.56
C LEU A 10 1.78 -7.75 3.17
N GLY A 11 2.76 -7.78 4.07
CA GLY A 11 3.28 -9.02 4.67
C GLY A 11 4.02 -9.95 3.70
N LYS A 12 4.14 -9.60 2.41
CA LYS A 12 4.80 -10.39 1.36
C LYS A 12 5.99 -9.69 0.73
N THR A 13 6.03 -8.36 0.80
CA THR A 13 7.15 -7.56 0.31
C THR A 13 8.02 -7.12 1.49
N GLU A 14 9.31 -7.44 1.40
CA GLU A 14 10.31 -6.99 2.37
C GLU A 14 10.48 -5.46 2.29
N ARG A 15 10.67 -4.82 3.44
CA ARG A 15 10.86 -3.38 3.53
C ARG A 15 12.08 -2.91 2.73
N GLU A 16 13.17 -3.65 2.79
CA GLU A 16 14.42 -3.30 2.09
C GLU A 16 14.26 -3.36 0.57
N ALA A 17 13.57 -4.39 0.07
CA ALA A 17 13.25 -4.52 -1.36
C ALA A 17 12.35 -3.36 -1.85
N LEU A 18 11.38 -2.93 -1.04
CA LEU A 18 10.56 -1.76 -1.35
C LEU A 18 11.39 -0.48 -1.37
N SER A 19 12.25 -0.26 -0.38
CA SER A 19 13.11 0.93 -0.33
C SER A 19 14.04 1.01 -1.54
N LEU A 20 14.67 -0.11 -1.91
CA LEU A 20 15.56 -0.18 -3.07
C LEU A 20 14.82 0.17 -4.37
N ALA A 21 13.63 -0.37 -4.57
CA ALA A 21 12.82 -0.06 -5.75
C ALA A 21 12.41 1.42 -5.81
N LEU A 22 12.10 2.04 -4.66
CA LEU A 22 11.76 3.46 -4.60
C LEU A 22 12.98 4.36 -4.89
N ASP A 23 14.16 3.98 -4.39
CA ASP A 23 15.41 4.69 -4.67
C ASP A 23 15.75 4.61 -6.16
N ASP A 24 15.66 3.43 -6.77
CA ASP A 24 15.90 3.23 -8.21
C ASP A 24 14.92 4.07 -9.07
N LEU A 25 13.64 4.09 -8.71
CA LEU A 25 12.61 4.87 -9.41
C LEU A 25 12.84 6.39 -9.27
N SER A 26 13.30 6.82 -8.10
CA SER A 26 13.71 8.21 -7.84
C SER A 26 14.92 8.59 -8.68
N MET A 27 15.97 7.76 -8.72
CA MET A 27 17.17 7.99 -9.54
C MET A 27 16.86 8.01 -11.05
N ALA A 28 15.89 7.21 -11.49
CA ALA A 28 15.43 7.19 -12.88
C ALA A 28 14.58 8.42 -13.27
N GLY A 29 14.25 9.30 -12.31
CA GLY A 29 13.42 10.48 -12.56
C GLY A 29 11.96 10.15 -12.89
N VAL A 30 11.47 8.98 -12.49
CA VAL A 30 10.10 8.55 -12.77
C VAL A 30 9.14 9.26 -11.81
N PRO A 31 8.14 10.01 -12.30
CA PRO A 31 7.17 10.67 -11.43
C PRO A 31 6.25 9.64 -10.77
N MET A 32 6.51 9.39 -9.48
CA MET A 32 5.69 8.51 -8.64
C MET A 32 4.38 9.19 -8.25
N LEU A 33 3.26 8.52 -8.53
CA LEU A 33 1.92 8.98 -8.18
C LEU A 33 1.48 8.46 -6.80
N GLY A 34 2.09 7.37 -6.32
CA GLY A 34 1.80 6.79 -5.01
C GLY A 34 2.09 5.29 -4.94
N ILE A 35 1.76 4.71 -3.79
CA ILE A 35 1.93 3.28 -3.47
C ILE A 35 0.58 2.73 -3.03
N VAL A 36 0.20 1.56 -3.56
CA VAL A 36 -0.99 0.80 -3.16
C VAL A 36 -0.55 -0.45 -2.41
N GLY A 37 -0.86 -0.51 -1.12
CA GLY A 37 -0.76 -1.73 -0.33
C GLY A 37 -1.86 -2.70 -0.74
N ASN A 38 -1.48 -3.90 -1.18
CA ASN A 38 -2.39 -4.95 -1.63
C ASN A 38 -2.22 -6.21 -0.78
N GLY A 39 -3.31 -6.93 -0.55
CA GLY A 39 -3.30 -8.17 0.22
C GLY A 39 -3.25 -7.96 1.73
N ASP A 40 -3.80 -6.84 2.22
CA ASP A 40 -4.10 -6.70 3.64
C ASP A 40 -5.00 -7.87 4.07
N GLN A 41 -4.49 -8.70 4.96
CA GLN A 41 -5.30 -9.71 5.63
C GLN A 41 -5.66 -9.11 6.99
N ALA A 42 -6.77 -8.39 7.01
CA ALA A 42 -7.31 -7.92 8.27
C ALA A 42 -7.58 -9.14 9.16
N ASP A 43 -6.96 -9.15 10.34
CA ASP A 43 -7.27 -10.13 11.36
C ASP A 43 -8.78 -10.04 11.64
N SER A 44 -9.50 -11.14 11.37
CA SER A 44 -10.97 -11.22 11.43
C SER A 44 -11.58 -10.73 12.77
N TYR A 45 -10.76 -10.65 13.82
CA TYR A 45 -11.15 -10.11 15.12
C TYR A 45 -11.15 -8.57 15.18
N TYR A 46 -10.19 -7.89 14.56
CA TYR A 46 -10.09 -6.43 14.56
C TYR A 46 -10.99 -5.78 13.50
N GLN A 47 -11.21 -6.46 12.37
CA GLN A 47 -12.02 -5.93 11.28
C GLN A 47 -13.49 -5.73 11.68
N ARG A 48 -14.01 -6.57 12.58
CA ARG A 48 -15.39 -6.49 13.07
C ARG A 48 -15.67 -5.21 13.86
N TYR A 49 -14.67 -4.59 14.50
CA TYR A 49 -14.85 -3.33 15.20
C TYR A 49 -14.83 -2.13 14.23
N TYR A 50 -13.93 -2.13 13.26
CA TYR A 50 -13.83 -1.05 12.26
C TYR A 50 -14.99 -1.02 11.26
N ASP A 51 -15.50 -2.18 10.82
CA ASP A 51 -16.66 -2.22 9.91
C ASP A 51 -17.94 -1.69 10.58
N TYR A 52 -18.15 -1.96 11.87
CA TYR A 52 -19.32 -1.45 12.59
C TYR A 52 -19.32 0.08 12.71
N GLU A 53 -18.14 0.71 12.83
CA GLU A 53 -18.01 2.15 12.95
C GLU A 53 -18.20 2.86 11.60
N TYR A 54 -17.72 2.25 10.50
CA TYR A 54 -17.93 2.75 9.13
C TYR A 54 -19.36 2.53 8.59
N VAL A 55 -20.04 1.45 8.98
CA VAL A 55 -21.43 1.18 8.56
C VAL A 55 -22.43 2.08 9.29
N GLN A 56 -22.15 2.48 10.54
CA GLN A 56 -23.05 3.37 11.30
C GLN A 56 -22.88 4.87 10.99
N SER A 57 -21.86 5.25 10.24
CA SER A 57 -21.58 6.65 9.86
C SER A 57 -22.16 7.02 8.48
N ARG A 58 -23.10 6.23 7.94
CA ARG A 58 -23.88 6.54 6.73
C ARG A 58 -25.36 6.69 7.03
#